data_AF-A0A2J7WF21-F1
#
_entry.id   AF-A0A2J7WF21-F1
#
_cell.length_a   1.000
_cell.length_b   1.000
_cell.length_c   1.000
_cell.angle_alpha   90.00
_cell.angle_beta   90.00
_cell.angle_gamma   90.00
#
_symmetry.space_group_name_H-M   'P 1'
#
loop_
_entity.id
_entity.type
_entity.pdbx_description
1 polymer ?
#
loop_
_entity_poly.entity_id
_entity_poly.type
_entity_poly.pdbx_seq_one_letter_code
_entity_poly.pdbx_strand_id
1 'polypeptide(L)'
;VLDAIRESGRPVVGHNASFDLAYSLAQFAAHPLPRAWAEYKALVRASLPGGLYDTKHLAAQLSAAHGLGLGDTSLGGLYGKLMDEGWLRASVSGVALATGVGRGRGGGGGGGVPEVLHAPGHGGYAGLADPGAKAHEAGFDAFMTGAVFARLLRIAEVKAARGGLAGEDHAPQLVPAPGTAPDGGGAAAAGPSSEAAAAAERDALLQPVLPYCGRVHVNRSDLPYYDLYGAADPVVSRPAVLHVAGFTPGTRPYYLLQRFQAAGLGPLQ
;
A
#
# COMPACT_ATOMS: atom_id res chain seq x y z
N VAL A 1 -0.70 12.30 -18.85
CA VAL A 1 -0.86 12.08 -17.39
C VAL A 1 -0.06 10.85 -16.94
N LEU A 2 -0.26 9.67 -17.53
CA LEU A 2 0.51 8.47 -17.17
C LEU A 2 2.03 8.67 -17.33
N ASP A 3 2.48 9.34 -18.40
CA ASP A 3 3.89 9.70 -18.57
C ASP A 3 4.41 10.60 -17.44
N ALA A 4 3.63 11.58 -17.00
CA ALA A 4 4.00 12.44 -15.87
C ALA A 4 4.07 11.67 -14.54
N ILE A 5 3.20 10.67 -14.34
CA ILE A 5 3.29 9.76 -13.19
C ILE A 5 4.62 8.98 -13.26
N ARG A 6 4.93 8.38 -14.42
CA ARG A 6 6.18 7.64 -14.65
C ARG A 6 7.41 8.52 -14.40
N GLU A 7 7.46 9.68 -15.03
CA GLU A 7 8.59 10.64 -14.98
C GLU A 7 8.79 11.21 -13.59
N SER A 8 7.74 11.31 -12.76
CA SER A 8 7.87 11.79 -11.39
C SER A 8 8.71 10.88 -10.50
N GLY A 9 8.85 9.59 -10.85
CA GLY A 9 9.54 8.61 -10.01
C GLY A 9 8.95 8.45 -8.61
N ARG A 10 7.70 8.90 -8.39
CA ARG A 10 7.03 8.85 -7.09
C ARG A 10 6.28 7.53 -6.94
N PRO A 11 6.14 7.03 -5.70
CA PRO A 11 5.36 5.84 -5.43
C PRO A 11 3.90 6.04 -5.84
N VAL A 12 3.31 5.01 -6.44
CA VAL A 12 1.88 4.95 -6.71
C VAL A 12 1.22 4.06 -5.67
N VAL A 13 0.04 4.49 -5.22
CA VAL A 13 -0.75 3.76 -4.23
C VAL A 13 -2.09 3.41 -4.88
N GLY A 14 -2.48 2.15 -4.76
CA GLY A 14 -3.78 1.67 -5.19
C GLY A 14 -4.48 0.86 -4.10
N HIS A 15 -5.73 0.49 -4.33
CA HIS A 15 -6.48 -0.39 -3.46
C HIS A 15 -7.05 -1.52 -4.30
N ASN A 16 -6.58 -2.76 -4.10
CA ASN A 16 -6.96 -3.89 -4.96
C ASN A 16 -6.66 -3.61 -6.45
N ALA A 17 -5.43 -3.13 -6.71
CA ALA A 17 -5.09 -2.36 -7.90
C ALA A 17 -4.85 -3.19 -9.16
N SER A 18 -5.03 -4.52 -9.11
CA SER A 18 -4.64 -5.40 -10.22
C SER A 18 -5.34 -5.04 -11.53
N PHE A 19 -6.64 -4.72 -11.47
CA PHE A 19 -7.40 -4.33 -12.65
C PHE A 19 -7.14 -2.88 -13.06
N ASP A 20 -6.98 -1.96 -12.11
CA ASP A 20 -6.61 -0.57 -12.42
C ASP A 20 -5.32 -0.52 -13.24
N LEU A 21 -4.31 -1.31 -12.86
CA LEU A 21 -3.06 -1.45 -13.61
C LEU A 21 -3.29 -2.04 -14.99
N ALA A 22 -3.99 -3.17 -15.08
CA ALA A 22 -4.23 -3.84 -16.35
C ALA A 22 -4.97 -2.93 -17.33
N TYR A 23 -6.05 -2.28 -16.91
CA TYR A 23 -6.82 -1.38 -17.75
C TYR A 23 -6.08 -0.09 -18.09
N SER A 24 -5.36 0.52 -17.13
CA SER A 24 -4.58 1.73 -17.39
C SER A 24 -3.47 1.45 -18.41
N LEU A 25 -2.74 0.34 -18.26
CA LEU A 25 -1.69 -0.04 -19.20
C LEU A 25 -2.26 -0.47 -20.55
N ALA A 26 -3.38 -1.20 -20.58
CA ALA A 26 -4.01 -1.59 -21.85
C ALA A 26 -4.47 -0.38 -22.67
N GLN A 27 -4.94 0.67 -22.01
CA GLN A 27 -5.47 1.86 -22.68
C GLN A 27 -4.40 2.90 -23.00
N PHE A 28 -3.39 3.04 -22.15
CA PHE A 28 -2.48 4.19 -22.19
C PHE A 28 -1.01 3.82 -22.36
N ALA A 29 -0.62 2.54 -22.28
CA ALA A 29 0.73 2.15 -22.65
C ALA A 29 0.90 2.25 -24.18
N ALA A 30 2.14 2.52 -24.62
CA ALA A 30 2.47 2.63 -26.03
C ALA A 30 2.25 1.34 -26.83
N HIS A 31 2.21 0.19 -26.16
CA HIS A 31 2.06 -1.13 -26.77
C HIS A 31 0.95 -1.93 -26.07
N PRO A 32 0.32 -2.89 -26.79
CA PRO A 32 -0.64 -3.81 -26.18
C PRO A 32 -0.06 -4.52 -24.96
N LEU A 33 -0.93 -4.98 -24.06
CA LEU A 33 -0.49 -5.78 -22.92
C LEU A 33 0.28 -7.02 -23.41
N PRO A 34 1.47 -7.29 -22.85
CA PRO A 34 2.24 -8.46 -23.19
C PRO A 34 1.47 -9.76 -22.89
N ARG A 35 1.74 -10.80 -23.68
CA ARG A 35 1.14 -12.13 -23.46
C ARG A 35 1.84 -12.91 -22.35
N ALA A 36 3.14 -12.67 -22.16
CA ALA A 36 3.92 -13.31 -21.12
C ALA A 36 3.87 -12.50 -19.83
N TRP A 37 3.68 -13.18 -18.70
CA TRP A 37 3.60 -12.56 -17.39
C TRP A 37 4.88 -11.80 -17.00
N ALA A 38 6.05 -12.35 -17.32
CA ALA A 38 7.33 -11.70 -17.07
C ALA A 38 7.47 -10.36 -17.82
N GLU A 39 6.95 -10.29 -19.05
CA GLU A 39 6.93 -9.06 -19.86
C GLU A 39 5.92 -8.06 -19.30
N TYR A 40 4.76 -8.52 -18.83
CA TYR A 40 3.80 -7.65 -18.14
C TYR A 40 4.41 -7.03 -16.87
N LYS A 41 5.11 -7.82 -16.04
CA LYS A 41 5.84 -7.29 -14.88
C LYS A 41 6.88 -6.26 -15.28
N ALA A 42 7.63 -6.51 -16.36
CA ALA A 42 8.61 -5.55 -16.89
C ALA A 42 7.94 -4.25 -17.33
N LEU A 43 6.78 -4.33 -18.00
CA LEU A 43 5.99 -3.16 -18.37
C LEU A 43 5.55 -2.37 -17.15
N VAL A 44 5.01 -3.02 -16.11
CA VAL A 44 4.60 -2.35 -14.87
C VAL A 44 5.78 -1.61 -14.22
N ARG A 45 6.93 -2.27 -14.06
CA ARG A 45 8.12 -1.65 -13.47
C ARG A 45 8.61 -0.44 -14.26
N ALA A 46 8.59 -0.54 -15.59
CA ALA A 46 8.96 0.57 -16.46
C ALA A 46 7.96 1.73 -16.39
N SER A 47 6.67 1.44 -16.19
CA SER A 47 5.62 2.45 -16.06
C SER A 47 5.60 3.12 -14.69
N LEU A 48 5.96 2.41 -13.62
CA LEU A 48 5.87 2.85 -12.23
C LEU A 48 7.23 2.74 -11.49
N PRO A 49 8.26 3.50 -11.89
CA PRO A 49 9.61 3.34 -11.34
C PRO A 49 9.74 3.70 -9.86
N GLY A 50 8.83 4.54 -9.33
CA GLY A 50 8.79 4.89 -7.91
C GLY A 50 8.20 3.82 -6.98
N GLY A 51 7.76 2.68 -7.53
CA GLY A 51 7.14 1.59 -6.79
C GLY A 51 5.60 1.69 -6.73
N LEU A 52 4.98 0.56 -6.37
CA LEU A 52 3.54 0.41 -6.25
C LEU A 52 3.18 -0.20 -4.91
N TYR A 53 2.22 0.38 -4.21
CA TYR A 53 1.70 -0.13 -2.94
C TYR A 53 0.20 -0.39 -3.02
N ASP A 54 -0.21 -1.65 -2.83
CA ASP A 54 -1.62 -2.02 -2.73
C ASP A 54 -2.08 -1.99 -1.26
N THR A 55 -2.92 -1.02 -0.92
CA THR A 55 -3.42 -0.81 0.45
C THR A 55 -4.23 -1.98 0.97
N LYS A 56 -4.91 -2.74 0.10
CA LYS A 56 -5.67 -3.93 0.52
C LYS A 56 -4.73 -5.03 0.99
N HIS A 57 -3.67 -5.28 0.20
CA HIS A 57 -2.63 -6.23 0.59
C HIS A 57 -1.89 -5.76 1.85
N LEU A 58 -1.43 -4.50 1.88
CA LEU A 58 -0.72 -3.93 3.01
C LEU A 58 -1.53 -4.01 4.32
N ALA A 59 -2.81 -3.66 4.29
CA ALA A 59 -3.70 -3.75 5.44
C ALA A 59 -3.85 -5.19 5.94
N ALA A 60 -4.04 -6.16 5.04
CA ALA A 60 -4.14 -7.57 5.40
C ALA A 60 -2.87 -8.06 6.09
N GLN A 61 -1.70 -7.75 5.53
CA GLN A 61 -0.41 -8.17 6.09
C GLN A 61 -0.13 -7.55 7.45
N LEU A 62 -0.32 -6.23 7.60
CA LEU A 62 -0.11 -5.54 8.88
C LEU A 62 -1.12 -6.02 9.94
N SER A 63 -2.37 -6.30 9.54
CA SER A 63 -3.37 -6.84 10.46
C SER A 63 -2.98 -8.24 10.95
N ALA A 64 -2.46 -9.10 10.08
CA ALA A 64 -2.00 -10.44 10.44
C ALA A 64 -0.76 -10.39 11.32
N ALA A 65 0.25 -9.61 10.94
CA ALA A 65 1.53 -9.52 11.64
C ALA A 65 1.41 -8.87 13.04
N HIS A 66 0.43 -7.98 13.24
CA HIS A 66 0.34 -7.18 14.47
C HIS A 66 -1.00 -7.30 15.20
N GLY A 67 -1.89 -8.20 14.77
CA GLY A 67 -3.18 -8.43 15.41
C GLY A 67 -4.08 -7.19 15.44
N LEU A 68 -4.04 -6.34 14.41
CA LEU A 68 -4.76 -5.05 14.41
C LEU A 68 -6.29 -5.22 14.35
N GLY A 69 -6.79 -6.40 13.98
CA GLY A 69 -8.21 -6.67 13.94
C GLY A 69 -8.97 -5.78 12.95
N LEU A 70 -8.39 -5.49 11.78
CA LEU A 70 -9.04 -4.63 10.77
C LEU A 70 -10.36 -5.23 10.27
N GLY A 71 -10.40 -6.56 10.06
CA GLY A 71 -11.63 -7.35 9.85
C GLY A 71 -12.29 -7.18 8.48
N ASP A 72 -12.45 -5.95 8.02
CA ASP A 72 -12.89 -5.61 6.66
C ASP A 72 -11.74 -4.91 5.92
N THR A 73 -11.41 -5.41 4.72
CA THR A 73 -10.38 -4.85 3.85
C THR A 73 -10.96 -4.16 2.61
N SER A 74 -12.28 -3.93 2.57
CA SER A 74 -12.90 -3.00 1.62
C SER A 74 -12.35 -1.59 1.84
N LEU A 75 -12.24 -0.79 0.77
CA LEU A 75 -11.70 0.57 0.87
C LEU A 75 -12.49 1.43 1.88
N GLY A 76 -13.83 1.41 1.79
CA GLY A 76 -14.70 2.14 2.71
C GLY A 76 -14.57 1.67 4.16
N GLY A 77 -14.51 0.35 4.38
CA GLY A 77 -14.31 -0.24 5.71
C GLY A 77 -12.96 0.14 6.32
N LEU A 78 -11.88 0.06 5.54
CA LEU A 78 -10.55 0.48 5.96
C LEU A 78 -10.50 1.99 6.24
N TYR A 79 -11.06 2.81 5.35
CA TYR A 79 -11.07 4.25 5.51
C TYR A 79 -11.82 4.65 6.79
N GLY A 80 -13.05 4.16 6.98
CA GLY A 80 -13.84 4.45 8.18
C GLY A 80 -13.11 4.07 9.47
N LYS A 81 -12.46 2.90 9.48
CA LYS A 81 -11.74 2.39 10.65
C LYS A 81 -10.42 3.11 10.93
N LEU A 82 -9.63 3.40 9.90
CA LEU A 82 -8.32 4.06 10.02
C LEU A 82 -8.44 5.57 10.20
N MET A 83 -9.61 6.17 9.94
CA MET A 83 -9.88 7.56 10.28
C MET A 83 -10.50 7.72 11.67
N ASP A 84 -10.98 6.64 12.30
CA ASP A 84 -11.40 6.64 13.70
C ASP A 84 -10.20 6.77 14.64
N GLU A 85 -10.00 7.97 15.17
CA GLU A 85 -8.94 8.29 16.12
C GLU A 85 -9.04 7.56 17.46
N GLY A 86 -10.26 7.22 17.89
CA GLY A 86 -10.49 6.46 19.12
C GLY A 86 -10.02 5.03 18.93
N TRP A 87 -10.37 4.42 17.80
CA TRP A 87 -9.90 3.10 17.41
C TRP A 87 -8.37 3.07 17.26
N LEU A 88 -7.78 4.04 16.53
CA LEU A 88 -6.32 4.11 16.36
C LEU A 88 -5.57 4.18 17.69
N ARG A 89 -6.04 5.03 18.62
CA ARG A 89 -5.46 5.14 19.97
C ARG A 89 -5.55 3.84 20.75
N ALA A 90 -6.67 3.14 20.66
CA ALA A 90 -6.90 1.90 21.39
C ALA A 90 -6.11 0.72 20.80
N SER A 91 -6.00 0.64 19.47
CA SER A 91 -5.45 -0.52 18.76
C SER A 91 -3.98 -0.39 18.38
N VAL A 92 -3.44 0.84 18.31
CA VAL A 92 -2.05 1.09 17.91
C VAL A 92 -1.35 1.93 18.98
N SER A 93 -0.90 1.28 20.06
CA SER A 93 -0.15 1.96 21.11
C SER A 93 1.10 2.65 20.54
N GLY A 94 1.46 3.83 21.06
CA GLY A 94 2.61 4.62 20.59
C GLY A 94 2.34 5.59 19.46
N VAL A 95 1.14 5.53 18.89
CA VAL A 95 0.65 6.53 17.98
C VAL A 95 0.14 7.71 18.81
N ALA A 96 0.90 8.80 18.88
CA ALA A 96 0.34 10.06 19.35
C ALA A 96 -0.56 10.62 18.24
N LEU A 97 -1.67 11.25 18.57
CA LEU A 97 -2.39 12.07 17.60
C LEU A 97 -1.77 13.45 17.60
N ALA A 98 -1.65 14.08 16.43
CA ALA A 98 -1.25 15.47 16.37
C ALA A 98 -2.30 16.29 17.15
N THR A 99 -1.94 16.76 18.34
CA THR A 99 -2.82 17.58 19.16
C THR A 99 -2.86 18.99 18.57
N GLY A 100 -3.72 19.19 17.58
CA GLY A 100 -4.13 20.52 17.15
C GLY A 100 -3.10 21.32 16.34
N VAL A 101 -3.67 22.24 15.57
CA VAL A 101 -3.06 23.21 14.67
C VAL A 101 -1.80 23.85 15.26
N GLY A 102 -0.64 23.39 14.83
CA GLY A 102 0.65 24.00 15.12
C GLY A 102 1.52 23.94 13.86
N ARG A 103 1.51 25.01 13.07
CA ARG A 103 2.51 25.27 12.02
C ARG A 103 3.90 25.29 12.67
N GLY A 104 4.56 24.15 12.70
CA GLY A 104 5.93 24.00 13.16
C GLY A 104 6.72 23.20 12.14
N ARG A 105 7.14 23.85 11.06
CA ARG A 105 8.21 23.34 10.19
C ARG A 105 9.53 23.52 10.98
N GLY A 106 9.74 22.67 11.97
CA GLY A 106 10.91 22.77 12.85
C GLY A 106 10.87 21.77 14.00
N GLY A 107 11.71 20.74 13.91
CA GLY A 107 12.38 20.07 15.03
C GLY A 107 11.53 19.33 16.06
N GLY A 108 11.57 17.99 15.99
CA GLY A 108 11.52 17.11 17.17
C GLY A 108 10.14 16.84 17.78
N GLY A 109 9.47 15.78 17.32
CA GLY A 109 8.24 15.27 17.96
C GLY A 109 7.38 14.38 17.06
N GLY A 110 7.98 13.46 16.31
CA GLY A 110 7.35 12.58 15.31
C GLY A 110 6.45 11.48 15.88
N GLY A 111 5.44 11.85 16.67
CA GLY A 111 4.49 10.93 17.31
C GLY A 111 3.16 10.77 16.56
N GLY A 112 2.75 11.82 15.84
CA GLY A 112 1.43 12.06 15.26
C GLY A 112 0.93 11.04 14.23
N VAL A 113 -0.38 10.85 14.12
CA VAL A 113 -1.01 10.27 12.93
C VAL A 113 -1.11 11.34 11.84
N PRO A 114 -0.75 11.07 10.57
CA PRO A 114 -0.71 12.10 9.54
C PRO A 114 -2.08 12.74 9.29
N GLU A 115 -2.18 14.06 9.42
CA GLU A 115 -3.42 14.80 9.08
C GLU A 115 -3.61 14.84 7.57
N VAL A 116 -4.82 14.54 7.10
CA VAL A 116 -5.17 14.60 5.68
C VAL A 116 -5.94 15.88 5.44
N LEU A 117 -5.27 16.86 4.81
CA LEU A 117 -5.83 18.18 4.54
C LEU A 117 -5.99 18.43 3.05
N HIS A 118 -6.98 19.24 2.70
CA HIS A 118 -7.17 19.74 1.35
C HIS A 118 -6.33 21.01 1.13
N ALA A 119 -5.67 21.10 -0.03
CA ALA A 119 -5.02 22.33 -0.44
C ALA A 119 -6.06 23.46 -0.62
N PRO A 120 -5.67 24.74 -0.47
CA PRO A 120 -6.56 25.88 -0.70
C PRO A 120 -7.25 25.79 -2.07
N GLY A 121 -8.58 25.90 -2.08
CA GLY A 121 -9.40 25.80 -3.28
C GLY A 121 -9.67 24.37 -3.76
N HIS A 122 -9.26 23.32 -3.04
CA HIS A 122 -9.46 21.91 -3.42
C HIS A 122 -10.26 21.12 -2.37
N GLY A 123 -11.14 21.80 -1.63
CA GLY A 123 -11.97 21.21 -0.57
C GLY A 123 -13.17 20.40 -1.06
N GLY A 124 -13.16 19.87 -2.29
CA GLY A 124 -14.33 19.21 -2.91
C GLY A 124 -14.83 17.96 -2.16
N TYR A 125 -14.00 17.38 -1.29
CA TYR A 125 -14.35 16.26 -0.42
C TYR A 125 -14.32 16.62 1.08
N ALA A 126 -14.02 17.88 1.41
CA ALA A 126 -13.98 18.33 2.79
C ALA A 126 -15.41 18.49 3.34
N GLY A 127 -15.63 18.03 4.57
CA GLY A 127 -16.91 18.23 5.27
C GLY A 127 -18.11 17.51 4.64
N LEU A 128 -17.87 16.44 3.87
CA LEU A 128 -18.96 15.59 3.38
C LEU A 128 -19.74 15.03 4.57
N ALA A 129 -21.04 15.34 4.63
CA ALA A 129 -21.94 14.84 5.68
C ALA A 129 -22.06 13.31 5.63
N ASP A 130 -21.97 12.73 4.43
CA ASP A 130 -21.89 11.30 4.20
C ASP A 130 -20.75 11.01 3.21
N PRO A 131 -19.58 10.52 3.68
CA PRO A 131 -18.49 10.07 2.82
C PRO A 131 -18.93 8.99 1.82
N GLY A 132 -19.95 8.19 2.15
CA GLY A 132 -20.51 7.17 1.26
C GLY A 132 -21.16 7.75 0.00
N ALA A 133 -21.62 9.01 0.04
CA ALA A 133 -22.25 9.66 -1.11
C ALA A 133 -21.30 9.89 -2.29
N LYS A 134 -19.98 9.84 -2.05
CA LYS A 134 -18.94 9.98 -3.07
C LYS A 134 -18.16 8.69 -3.32
N ALA A 135 -18.46 7.62 -2.59
CA ALA A 135 -17.87 6.30 -2.85
C ALA A 135 -18.15 5.88 -4.30
N HIS A 136 -17.20 5.18 -4.91
CA HIS A 136 -17.25 4.77 -6.32
C HIS A 136 -17.03 5.90 -7.34
N GLU A 137 -16.75 7.14 -6.89
CA GLU A 137 -16.14 8.16 -7.74
C GLU A 137 -14.61 7.97 -7.71
N ALA A 138 -14.00 7.77 -8.88
CA ALA A 138 -12.58 7.43 -8.97
C ALA A 138 -11.65 8.42 -8.24
N GLY A 139 -11.95 9.72 -8.29
CA GLY A 139 -11.18 10.75 -7.57
C GLY A 139 -11.30 10.65 -6.05
N PHE A 140 -12.49 10.30 -5.55
CA PHE A 140 -12.72 10.14 -4.12
C PHE A 140 -12.14 8.82 -3.59
N ASP A 141 -12.26 7.74 -4.36
CA ASP A 141 -11.65 6.44 -4.03
C ASP A 141 -10.11 6.55 -4.01
N ALA A 142 -9.51 7.33 -4.93
CA ALA A 142 -8.08 7.63 -4.90
C ALA A 142 -7.68 8.45 -3.65
N PHE A 143 -8.49 9.43 -3.25
CA PHE A 143 -8.30 10.17 -2.01
C PHE A 143 -8.35 9.26 -0.78
N MET A 144 -9.39 8.42 -0.65
CA MET A 144 -9.51 7.45 0.45
C MET A 144 -8.32 6.48 0.48
N THR A 145 -7.88 6.01 -0.69
CA THR A 145 -6.73 5.12 -0.83
C THR A 145 -5.45 5.77 -0.30
N GLY A 146 -5.18 7.03 -0.67
CA GLY A 146 -4.03 7.78 -0.16
C GLY A 146 -4.08 8.01 1.35
N ALA A 147 -5.26 8.35 1.89
CA ALA A 147 -5.45 8.52 3.32
C ALA A 147 -5.22 7.21 4.10
N VAL A 148 -5.79 6.09 3.61
CA VAL A 148 -5.57 4.75 4.16
C VAL A 148 -4.08 4.41 4.16
N PHE A 149 -3.37 4.63 3.05
CA PHE A 149 -1.94 4.36 2.96
C PHE A 149 -1.13 5.17 3.96
N ALA A 150 -1.39 6.47 4.11
CA ALA A 150 -0.68 7.32 5.07
C ALA A 150 -0.84 6.80 6.52
N ARG A 151 -2.04 6.31 6.88
CA ARG A 151 -2.28 5.70 8.20
C ARG A 151 -1.57 4.35 8.35
N LEU A 152 -1.63 3.47 7.34
CA LEU A 152 -0.94 2.17 7.35
C LEU A 152 0.58 2.33 7.45
N LEU A 153 1.14 3.32 6.74
CA LEU A 153 2.56 3.66 6.81
C LEU A 153 2.98 4.02 8.23
N ARG A 154 2.20 4.87 8.91
CA ARG A 154 2.47 5.24 10.30
C ARG A 154 2.37 4.05 11.25
N ILE A 155 1.39 3.18 11.04
CA ILE A 155 1.24 1.95 11.83
C ILE A 155 2.48 1.06 11.65
N ALA A 156 2.94 0.85 10.41
CA ALA A 156 4.13 0.08 10.11
C ALA A 156 5.37 0.68 10.79
N GLU A 157 5.55 2.00 10.72
CA GLU A 157 6.65 2.72 11.36
C GLU A 157 6.68 2.49 12.89
N VAL A 158 5.55 2.71 13.56
CA VAL A 158 5.44 2.55 15.02
C VAL A 158 5.68 1.11 15.45
N LYS A 159 5.22 0.12 14.67
CA LYS A 159 5.43 -1.30 14.96
C LYS A 159 6.87 -1.72 14.71
N ALA A 160 7.48 -1.27 13.61
CA ALA A 160 8.89 -1.54 13.30
C ALA A 160 9.84 -1.01 14.40
N ALA A 161 9.57 0.20 14.92
CA ALA A 161 10.34 0.79 16.01
C ALA A 161 10.26 0.02 17.34
N ARG A 162 9.25 -0.86 17.52
CA ARG A 162 8.95 -1.53 18.79
C ARG A 162 9.33 -3.01 18.83
N GLY A 163 9.57 -3.63 17.69
CA GLY A 163 9.93 -5.04 17.63
C GLY A 163 10.72 -5.32 16.37
N GLY A 164 11.99 -4.86 16.35
CA GLY A 164 12.92 -4.99 15.22
C GLY A 164 12.64 -6.25 14.41
N LEU A 165 12.29 -6.04 13.14
CA LEU A 165 11.62 -7.02 12.29
C LEU A 165 12.30 -8.40 12.34
N ALA A 166 11.73 -9.32 13.12
CA ALA A 166 11.90 -10.75 12.93
C ALA A 166 10.92 -11.17 11.83
N GLY A 167 11.46 -11.47 10.66
CA GLY A 167 10.72 -11.84 9.46
C GLY A 167 11.68 -11.99 8.30
N GLU A 168 12.54 -13.00 8.36
CA GLU A 168 13.28 -13.51 7.21
C GLU A 168 12.26 -13.95 6.14
N ASP A 169 12.15 -13.18 5.07
CA ASP A 169 12.25 -13.68 3.69
C ASP A 169 12.17 -12.52 2.69
N HIS A 170 13.31 -12.28 2.03
CA HIS A 170 13.48 -11.57 0.77
C HIS A 170 12.81 -10.19 0.64
N ALA A 171 13.46 -9.16 1.17
CA ALA A 171 13.28 -7.79 0.67
C ALA A 171 13.71 -7.73 -0.81
N PRO A 172 12.90 -7.19 -1.73
CA PRO A 172 13.37 -6.95 -3.09
C PRO A 172 14.43 -5.84 -3.04
N GLN A 173 15.63 -6.13 -3.56
CA GLN A 173 16.55 -5.07 -3.94
C GLN A 173 15.88 -4.25 -5.05
N LEU A 174 15.55 -3.00 -4.76
CA LEU A 174 15.28 -2.02 -5.80
C LEU A 174 16.54 -1.97 -6.68
N VAL A 175 16.45 -2.55 -7.88
CA VAL A 175 17.51 -2.42 -8.88
C VAL A 175 17.62 -0.91 -9.18
N PRO A 176 18.79 -0.28 -8.99
CA PRO A 176 18.94 1.11 -9.35
C PRO A 176 18.61 1.28 -10.84
N ALA A 177 17.95 2.39 -11.18
CA ALA A 177 17.79 2.80 -12.58
C ALA A 177 19.15 2.72 -13.30
N PRO A 178 19.19 2.32 -14.59
CA PRO A 178 20.45 2.19 -15.32
C PRO A 178 21.25 3.51 -15.23
N GLY A 179 22.41 3.43 -14.58
CA GLY A 179 23.26 4.59 -14.30
C GLY A 179 23.83 5.19 -15.57
N THR A 180 23.77 6.51 -15.65
CA THR A 180 24.66 7.34 -16.46
C THR A 180 26.11 7.04 -16.09
N ALA A 181 26.93 6.77 -17.10
CA ALA A 181 28.35 6.48 -16.95
C ALA A 181 29.10 7.65 -16.27
N PRO A 182 30.17 7.39 -15.50
CA PRO A 182 30.97 8.44 -14.89
C PRO A 182 31.97 8.98 -15.92
N ASP A 183 31.71 10.19 -16.43
CA ASP A 183 32.76 10.99 -17.04
C ASP A 183 33.67 11.54 -15.93
N GLY A 184 34.95 11.15 -16.00
CA GLY A 184 35.99 11.60 -15.10
C GLY A 184 36.24 13.10 -15.28
N GLY A 185 35.84 13.89 -14.30
CA GLY A 185 36.20 15.29 -14.18
C GLY A 185 36.03 15.74 -12.74
N GLY A 186 37.15 15.98 -12.05
CA GLY A 186 37.15 16.45 -10.66
C GLY A 186 36.38 17.75 -10.51
N ALA A 187 35.36 17.74 -9.65
CA ALA A 187 34.65 18.94 -9.22
C ALA A 187 34.32 18.82 -7.72
N ALA A 188 34.51 19.93 -7.02
CA ALA A 188 34.33 20.09 -5.60
C ALA A 188 32.96 19.58 -5.11
N ALA A 189 32.94 19.00 -3.91
CA ALA A 189 31.75 18.46 -3.27
C ALA A 189 30.69 19.55 -3.05
N ALA A 190 29.77 19.68 -4.01
CA ALA A 190 28.50 20.37 -3.81
C ALA A 190 27.59 19.49 -2.96
N GLY A 191 26.92 20.07 -1.96
CA GLY A 191 25.91 19.38 -1.16
C GLY A 191 24.80 18.77 -2.04
N PRO A 192 24.05 17.78 -1.53
CA PRO A 192 23.00 17.13 -2.32
C PRO A 192 22.02 18.17 -2.85
N SER A 193 21.66 18.06 -4.14
CA SER A 193 20.60 18.87 -4.72
C SER A 193 19.31 18.71 -3.91
N SER A 194 18.46 19.74 -3.89
CA SER A 194 17.18 19.71 -3.15
C SER A 194 16.32 18.48 -3.50
N GLU A 195 16.46 17.95 -4.71
CA GLU A 195 15.73 16.77 -5.19
C GLU A 195 16.33 15.46 -4.66
N ALA A 196 17.65 15.35 -4.57
CA ALA A 196 18.31 14.20 -3.96
C ALA A 196 17.99 14.10 -2.46
N ALA A 197 17.94 15.24 -1.76
CA ALA A 197 17.53 15.29 -0.36
C ALA A 197 16.06 14.86 -0.18
N ALA A 198 15.15 15.34 -1.04
CA ALA A 198 13.74 14.96 -1.01
C ALA A 198 13.53 13.47 -1.35
N ALA A 199 14.32 12.92 -2.28
CA ALA A 199 14.30 11.50 -2.59
C ALA A 199 14.76 10.65 -1.40
N ALA A 200 15.86 11.03 -0.74
CA ALA A 200 16.35 10.33 0.46
C ALA A 200 15.34 10.39 1.62
N GLU A 201 14.71 11.54 1.85
CA GLU A 201 13.65 11.69 2.86
C GLU A 201 12.45 10.80 2.55
N ARG A 202 12.01 10.77 1.29
CA ARG A 202 10.93 9.87 0.84
C ARG A 202 11.29 8.40 1.06
N ASP A 203 12.51 8.01 0.67
CA ASP A 203 12.94 6.62 0.77
C ASP A 203 13.06 6.20 2.24
N ALA A 204 13.45 7.12 3.14
CA ALA A 204 13.41 6.93 4.59
C ALA A 204 11.98 6.76 5.11
N LEU A 205 11.03 7.57 4.65
CA LEU A 205 9.61 7.47 5.03
C LEU A 205 8.99 6.13 4.60
N LEU A 206 9.39 5.59 3.44
CA LEU A 206 8.83 4.35 2.90
C LEU A 206 9.49 3.08 3.46
N GLN A 207 10.62 3.18 4.17
CA GLN A 207 11.32 2.01 4.72
C GLN A 207 10.40 1.00 5.44
N PRO A 208 9.45 1.43 6.31
CA PRO A 208 8.60 0.48 7.04
C PRO A 208 7.66 -0.34 6.15
N VAL A 209 7.38 0.12 4.93
CA VAL A 209 6.49 -0.54 3.98
C VAL A 209 7.19 -1.06 2.74
N LEU A 210 8.49 -0.80 2.58
CA LEU A 210 9.28 -1.23 1.44
C LEU A 210 9.15 -2.74 1.12
N PRO A 211 9.08 -3.67 2.10
CA PRO A 211 8.85 -5.09 1.82
C PRO A 211 7.55 -5.41 1.08
N TYR A 212 6.58 -4.49 1.05
CA TYR A 212 5.30 -4.64 0.36
C TYR A 212 5.28 -3.98 -1.02
N CYS A 213 6.35 -3.28 -1.42
CA CYS A 213 6.43 -2.66 -2.73
C CYS A 213 6.31 -3.71 -3.84
N GLY A 214 5.40 -3.47 -4.79
CA GLY A 214 5.15 -4.37 -5.91
C GLY A 214 4.25 -5.56 -5.61
N ARG A 215 3.82 -5.75 -4.35
CA ARG A 215 2.90 -6.83 -3.95
C ARG A 215 1.46 -6.37 -4.11
N VAL A 216 0.77 -6.92 -5.10
CA VAL A 216 -0.60 -6.52 -5.47
C VAL A 216 -1.60 -7.59 -5.06
N HIS A 217 -2.74 -7.18 -4.49
CA HIS A 217 -3.77 -8.12 -4.04
C HIS A 217 -4.36 -8.89 -5.24
N VAL A 218 -4.62 -10.18 -5.04
CA VAL A 218 -5.28 -11.03 -6.04
C VAL A 218 -6.65 -11.44 -5.52
N ASN A 219 -7.71 -11.08 -6.24
CA ASN A 219 -9.05 -11.51 -5.87
C ASN A 219 -9.27 -12.97 -6.22
N ARG A 220 -9.89 -13.72 -5.30
CA ARG A 220 -10.35 -15.10 -5.52
C ARG A 220 -9.25 -16.05 -5.98
N SER A 221 -8.06 -15.91 -5.41
CA SER A 221 -6.92 -16.80 -5.67
C SER A 221 -6.34 -17.27 -4.33
N ASP A 222 -5.73 -18.44 -4.37
CA ASP A 222 -4.86 -18.99 -3.33
C ASP A 222 -3.45 -18.37 -3.33
N LEU A 223 -3.13 -17.57 -4.37
CA LEU A 223 -1.96 -16.70 -4.36
C LEU A 223 -2.20 -15.52 -3.40
N PRO A 224 -1.29 -15.26 -2.44
CA PRO A 224 -1.48 -14.18 -1.48
C PRO A 224 -1.32 -12.78 -2.11
N TYR A 225 -0.54 -12.68 -3.19
CA TYR A 225 -0.32 -11.47 -3.99
C TYR A 225 0.39 -11.81 -5.30
N TYR A 226 0.33 -10.90 -6.28
CA TYR A 226 1.29 -10.85 -7.38
C TYR A 226 2.53 -10.10 -6.95
N ASP A 227 3.72 -10.64 -7.22
CA ASP A 227 4.98 -9.93 -7.01
C ASP A 227 5.44 -9.28 -8.33
N LEU A 228 5.02 -8.04 -8.57
CA LEU A 228 5.30 -7.35 -9.83
C LEU A 228 6.77 -6.88 -9.94
N TYR A 229 7.49 -6.79 -8.82
CA TYR A 229 8.84 -6.24 -8.76
C TYR A 229 9.90 -7.31 -8.50
N GLY A 230 9.51 -8.44 -7.90
CA GLY A 230 10.35 -9.63 -7.75
C GLY A 230 10.44 -10.50 -8.99
N ALA A 231 11.31 -11.51 -8.90
CA ALA A 231 11.59 -12.45 -9.99
C ALA A 231 10.44 -13.43 -10.24
N ALA A 232 9.76 -13.87 -9.19
CA ALA A 232 8.70 -14.88 -9.24
C ALA A 232 7.60 -14.57 -8.22
N ASP A 233 6.39 -15.04 -8.49
CA ASP A 233 5.30 -14.95 -7.50
C ASP A 233 5.48 -16.02 -6.40
N PRO A 234 4.82 -15.85 -5.24
CA PRO A 234 4.83 -16.84 -4.19
C PRO A 234 4.36 -18.21 -4.69
N VAL A 235 5.05 -19.27 -4.25
CA VAL A 235 4.63 -20.65 -4.54
C VAL A 235 3.57 -21.06 -3.53
N VAL A 236 2.37 -21.38 -4.02
CA VAL A 236 1.26 -21.80 -3.15
C VAL A 236 1.36 -23.29 -2.81
N SER A 237 1.22 -23.62 -1.53
CA SER A 237 1.02 -24.99 -1.08
C SER A 237 -0.43 -25.43 -1.33
N ARG A 238 -0.69 -25.98 -2.51
CA ARG A 238 -2.02 -26.48 -2.92
C ARG A 238 -2.61 -27.61 -2.07
N PRO A 239 -1.85 -28.49 -1.39
CA PRO A 239 -2.43 -29.51 -0.52
C PRO A 239 -3.30 -28.95 0.62
N ALA A 240 -3.16 -27.66 0.96
CA ALA A 240 -3.93 -26.98 1.99
C ALA A 240 -5.14 -26.18 1.44
N VAL A 241 -5.42 -26.24 0.13
CA VAL A 241 -6.49 -25.46 -0.51
C VAL A 241 -7.70 -26.34 -0.77
N LEU A 242 -8.87 -25.90 -0.30
CA LEU A 242 -10.14 -26.58 -0.49
C LEU A 242 -11.12 -25.63 -1.19
N HIS A 243 -11.79 -26.12 -2.23
CA HIS A 243 -12.95 -25.43 -2.79
C HIS A 243 -14.20 -25.89 -2.06
N VAL A 244 -14.91 -24.94 -1.44
CA VAL A 244 -16.16 -25.20 -0.72
C VAL A 244 -17.33 -24.54 -1.43
N ALA A 245 -18.44 -25.27 -1.55
CA ALA A 245 -19.64 -24.84 -2.24
C ALA A 245 -20.91 -25.33 -1.53
N GLY A 246 -22.07 -24.88 -2.00
CA GLY A 246 -23.37 -25.28 -1.45
C GLY A 246 -23.86 -24.43 -0.27
N PHE A 247 -23.28 -23.25 -0.05
CA PHE A 247 -23.75 -22.31 0.96
C PHE A 247 -25.00 -21.57 0.49
N THR A 248 -25.92 -21.28 1.41
CA THR A 248 -27.12 -20.51 1.10
C THR A 248 -26.78 -19.04 0.86
N PRO A 249 -27.53 -18.35 -0.03
CA PRO A 249 -27.45 -16.89 -0.16
C PRO A 249 -27.58 -16.23 1.23
N GLY A 250 -26.64 -15.34 1.56
CA GLY A 250 -26.57 -14.67 2.87
C GLY A 250 -25.63 -15.34 3.89
N THR A 251 -24.99 -16.45 3.55
CA THR A 251 -23.91 -17.02 4.38
C THR A 251 -22.78 -16.01 4.54
N ARG A 252 -22.54 -15.55 5.77
CA ARG A 252 -21.49 -14.58 6.10
C ARG A 252 -20.14 -15.27 6.27
N PRO A 253 -19.01 -14.64 5.89
CA PRO A 253 -17.67 -15.20 6.04
C PRO A 253 -17.34 -15.67 7.48
N TYR A 254 -17.82 -14.95 8.49
CA TYR A 254 -17.61 -15.33 9.89
C TYR A 254 -18.21 -16.70 10.26
N TYR A 255 -19.36 -17.08 9.68
CA TYR A 255 -19.94 -18.41 9.91
C TYR A 255 -19.09 -19.52 9.29
N LEU A 256 -18.48 -19.25 8.14
CA LEU A 256 -17.55 -20.19 7.50
C LEU A 256 -16.30 -20.37 8.36
N LEU A 257 -15.75 -19.27 8.89
CA LEU A 257 -14.59 -19.29 9.78
C LEU A 257 -14.86 -20.15 11.02
N GLN A 258 -15.99 -19.93 11.70
CA GLN A 258 -16.37 -20.73 12.87
C GLN A 258 -16.49 -22.22 12.55
N ARG A 259 -17.11 -22.58 11.42
CA ARG A 259 -17.26 -23.98 11.00
C ARG A 259 -15.92 -24.63 10.67
N PHE A 260 -15.03 -23.92 9.99
CA PHE A 260 -13.70 -24.44 9.64
C PHE A 260 -12.83 -24.60 10.88
N GLN A 261 -12.89 -23.66 11.81
CA GLN A 261 -12.24 -23.79 13.12
C GLN A 261 -12.77 -25.01 13.89
N ALA A 262 -14.09 -25.18 13.95
CA ALA A 262 -14.71 -26.34 14.61
C ALA A 262 -14.33 -27.69 13.95
N ALA A 263 -14.07 -27.68 12.64
CA ALA A 263 -13.61 -28.84 11.88
C ALA A 263 -12.08 -29.05 11.91
N GLY A 264 -11.31 -28.21 12.61
CA GLY A 264 -9.86 -28.29 12.66
C GLY A 264 -9.15 -27.88 11.36
N LEU A 265 -9.84 -27.19 10.44
CA LEU A 265 -9.32 -26.77 9.13
C LEU A 265 -8.54 -25.44 9.17
N GLY A 266 -8.41 -24.82 10.34
CA GLY A 266 -7.68 -23.57 10.51
C GLY A 266 -8.47 -22.31 10.08
N PRO A 267 -7.81 -21.14 10.05
CA PRO A 267 -8.44 -19.89 9.64
C PRO A 267 -8.64 -19.81 8.12
N LEU A 268 -9.70 -19.12 7.68
CA LEU A 268 -9.85 -18.67 6.30
C LEU A 268 -8.74 -17.65 5.99
N GLN A 269 -7.95 -17.92 4.95
CA GLN A 269 -7.02 -16.95 4.37
C GLN A 269 -7.72 -16.11 3.29
#